data_AF-A0A2S4HDX0-F1
#
_entry.id   AF-A0A2S4HDX0-F1
#
_cell.length_a   1.000
_cell.length_b   1.000
_cell.length_c   1.000
_cell.angle_alpha   90.00
_cell.angle_beta   90.00
_cell.angle_gamma   90.00
#
_symmetry.space_group_name_H-M   'P 1'
#
loop_
_entity.id
_entity.type
_entity.pdbx_description
1 polymer ?
#
loop_
_entity_poly.entity_id
_entity_poly.type
_entity_poly.pdbx_seq_one_letter_code
_entity_poly.pdbx_strand_id
1 'polypeptide(L)'
;MKYLAILALALTPLAGLAASLSIPAGKTYVVGIDQQELVLENLRIGDGARITFSSAVAGWRVQARHAYIGKGVVIEGSGSAGAAGEAGENASTCSDGMAGEHGGGGSDGVEIRLQLGIESLGDMQILANGGNGGDGGAGGDGADAGAACEGDFTGNGGDGGEGGEGGRGGDVTVLYQVLAKGVSGDDLIQRILISNEGGAGGNGGDAGSGGAGTSGRFVHKRSLTGNRAWVAGSDGGLAGSPGLAGSAGNPGRKLLDQLILSSEQPVEAKSSAAMISELQRQIEHLRARVEKLDEKDAE
;
A
#
# COMPACT_ATOMS: atom_id res chain seq x y z
N MET A 1 -11.13 -61.55 -34.73
CA MET A 1 -10.53 -60.21 -34.67
C MET A 1 -11.36 -59.34 -33.72
N LYS A 2 -10.80 -58.96 -32.57
CA LYS A 2 -10.90 -57.62 -31.96
C LYS A 2 -10.60 -57.69 -30.45
N TYR A 3 -9.32 -57.45 -30.18
CA TYR A 3 -8.71 -56.74 -29.06
C TYR A 3 -9.46 -56.66 -27.72
N LEU A 4 -8.93 -57.41 -26.75
CA LEU A 4 -8.87 -57.06 -25.34
C LEU A 4 -8.25 -55.67 -25.17
N ALA A 5 -8.97 -54.75 -24.55
CA ALA A 5 -8.43 -53.51 -24.00
C ALA A 5 -8.75 -53.48 -22.50
N ILE A 6 -7.78 -53.93 -21.70
CA ILE A 6 -7.80 -53.77 -20.24
C ILE A 6 -7.36 -52.32 -19.97
N LEU A 7 -8.33 -51.48 -19.61
CA LEU A 7 -8.10 -50.11 -19.19
C LEU A 7 -7.63 -50.14 -17.72
N ALA A 8 -6.31 -50.17 -17.51
CA ALA A 8 -5.73 -50.01 -16.19
C ALA A 8 -5.87 -48.53 -15.77
N LEU A 9 -6.86 -48.28 -14.90
CA LEU A 9 -7.05 -47.00 -14.23
C LEU A 9 -5.89 -46.81 -13.23
N ALA A 10 -4.83 -46.13 -13.66
CA ALA A 10 -3.74 -45.72 -12.78
C ALA A 10 -4.28 -44.67 -11.80
N LEU A 11 -4.59 -45.13 -10.58
CA LEU A 11 -4.85 -44.28 -9.43
C LEU A 11 -3.51 -43.63 -9.05
N THR A 12 -3.15 -42.52 -9.68
CA THR A 12 -2.03 -41.70 -9.22
C THR A 12 -2.43 -41.11 -7.86
N PRO A 13 -1.74 -41.43 -6.76
CA PRO A 13 -1.95 -40.69 -5.53
C PRO A 13 -1.58 -39.24 -5.82
N LEU A 14 -2.52 -38.30 -5.65
CA LEU A 14 -2.16 -36.91 -5.43
C LEU A 14 -1.35 -36.88 -4.13
N ALA A 15 -0.04 -37.05 -4.25
CA ALA A 15 0.87 -36.54 -3.24
C ALA A 15 0.55 -35.05 -3.15
N GLY A 16 -0.01 -34.62 -2.02
CA GLY A 16 -0.23 -33.21 -1.74
C GLY A 16 1.09 -32.50 -2.00
N LEU A 17 1.13 -31.69 -3.06
CA LEU A 17 2.28 -30.86 -3.37
C LEU A 17 2.41 -29.91 -2.19
N ALA A 18 3.32 -30.22 -1.27
CA ALA A 18 3.84 -29.29 -0.30
C ALA A 18 4.45 -28.13 -1.09
N ALA A 19 3.63 -27.11 -1.38
CA ALA A 19 4.02 -26.00 -2.22
C ALA A 19 5.23 -25.34 -1.57
N SER A 20 6.32 -25.27 -2.33
CA SER A 20 7.58 -24.70 -1.85
C SER A 20 7.96 -23.56 -2.79
N LEU A 21 8.29 -22.40 -2.23
CA LEU A 21 8.77 -21.24 -2.98
C LEU A 21 10.24 -21.00 -2.59
N SER A 22 11.11 -20.95 -3.60
CA SER A 22 12.53 -20.64 -3.42
C SER A 22 12.91 -19.46 -4.32
N ILE A 23 13.25 -18.35 -3.69
CA ILE A 23 13.77 -17.14 -4.34
C ILE A 23 15.29 -17.14 -4.16
N PRO A 24 16.09 -17.31 -5.22
CA PRO A 24 17.54 -17.36 -5.10
C PRO A 24 18.15 -16.04 -4.61
N ALA A 25 19.35 -16.10 -4.04
CA ALA A 25 20.07 -14.91 -3.58
C ALA A 25 20.29 -13.89 -4.70
N GLY A 26 20.11 -12.61 -4.39
CA GLY A 26 20.26 -11.48 -5.30
C GLY A 26 19.26 -11.45 -6.47
N LYS A 27 18.22 -12.28 -6.46
CA LYS A 27 17.21 -12.31 -7.52
C LYS A 27 15.96 -11.54 -7.15
N THR A 28 15.32 -10.98 -8.17
CA THR A 28 14.01 -10.35 -8.07
C THR A 28 12.92 -11.38 -8.37
N TYR A 29 11.93 -11.48 -7.48
CA TYR A 29 10.72 -12.26 -7.66
C TYR A 29 9.53 -11.31 -7.82
N VAL A 30 8.80 -11.43 -8.93
CA VAL A 30 7.62 -10.60 -9.20
C VAL A 30 6.37 -11.40 -8.83
N VAL A 31 5.60 -10.91 -7.86
CA VAL A 31 4.33 -11.49 -7.44
C VAL A 31 3.26 -11.12 -8.48
N GLY A 32 2.71 -12.15 -9.12
CA GLY A 32 1.55 -12.04 -10.02
C GLY A 32 0.22 -12.06 -9.27
N ILE A 33 -0.88 -11.79 -9.99
CA ILE A 33 -2.25 -11.87 -9.45
C ILE A 33 -2.55 -13.29 -8.92
N ASP A 34 -2.06 -14.31 -9.62
CA ASP A 34 -2.21 -15.72 -9.29
C ASP A 34 -1.38 -16.16 -8.07
N GLN A 35 -0.51 -15.28 -7.56
CA GLN A 35 0.42 -15.55 -6.46
C GLN A 35 0.18 -14.63 -5.25
N GLN A 36 -0.96 -13.94 -5.22
CA GLN A 36 -1.35 -13.06 -4.12
C GLN A 36 -1.61 -13.83 -2.82
N GLU A 37 -2.02 -15.09 -2.92
CA GLU A 37 -2.28 -15.94 -1.76
C GLU A 37 -1.46 -17.23 -1.88
N LEU A 38 -0.48 -17.40 -0.99
CA LEU A 38 0.42 -18.54 -0.99
C LEU A 38 0.32 -19.27 0.35
N VAL A 39 0.04 -20.57 0.29
CA VAL A 39 0.15 -21.48 1.43
C VAL A 39 1.27 -22.46 1.10
N LEU A 40 2.36 -22.36 1.85
CA LEU A 40 3.62 -23.02 1.55
C LEU A 40 4.03 -23.91 2.72
N GLU A 41 4.60 -25.07 2.40
CA GLU A 41 5.33 -25.85 3.38
C GLU A 41 6.70 -25.21 3.62
N ASN A 42 7.41 -24.83 2.55
CA ASN A 42 8.73 -24.22 2.63
C ASN A 42 8.80 -22.91 1.85
N LEU A 43 9.22 -21.85 2.51
CA LEU A 43 9.59 -20.57 1.91
C LEU A 43 11.09 -20.35 2.10
N ARG A 44 11.83 -20.17 1.01
CA ARG A 44 13.26 -19.86 1.06
C ARG A 44 13.55 -18.60 0.27
N ILE A 45 14.10 -17.60 0.94
CA ILE A 45 14.47 -16.32 0.34
C ILE A 45 15.97 -16.14 0.57
N GLY A 46 16.75 -16.16 -0.49
CA GLY A 46 18.20 -15.99 -0.42
C GLY A 46 18.62 -14.56 -0.07
N ASP A 47 19.89 -14.39 0.31
CA ASP A 47 20.47 -13.09 0.67
C ASP A 47 20.32 -12.07 -0.47
N GLY A 48 19.96 -10.83 -0.14
CA GLY A 48 19.80 -9.74 -1.09
C GLY A 48 18.67 -9.92 -2.11
N ALA A 49 17.79 -10.90 -1.92
CA ALA A 49 16.65 -11.09 -2.80
C ALA A 49 15.65 -9.94 -2.67
N ARG A 50 14.99 -9.61 -3.79
CA ARG A 50 13.97 -8.58 -3.87
C ARG A 50 12.63 -9.18 -4.28
N ILE A 51 11.56 -8.84 -3.60
CA ILE A 51 10.19 -9.20 -3.96
C ILE A 51 9.51 -7.93 -4.45
N THR A 52 8.94 -7.94 -5.64
CA THR A 52 8.17 -6.82 -6.22
C THR A 52 6.80 -7.30 -6.65
N PHE A 53 5.87 -6.39 -6.91
CA PHE A 53 4.49 -6.72 -7.26
C PHE A 53 4.16 -6.25 -8.67
N SER A 54 3.33 -7.00 -9.39
CA SER A 54 2.72 -6.48 -10.61
C SER A 54 1.70 -5.39 -10.28
N SER A 55 1.43 -4.47 -11.21
CA SER A 55 0.55 -3.30 -10.98
C SER A 55 -0.88 -3.64 -10.58
N ALA A 56 -1.33 -4.87 -10.83
CA ALA A 56 -2.67 -5.35 -10.47
C ALA A 56 -2.73 -6.00 -9.08
N VAL A 57 -1.60 -6.07 -8.35
CA VAL A 57 -1.54 -6.69 -7.02
C VAL A 57 -1.64 -5.61 -5.95
N ALA A 58 -2.79 -5.55 -5.30
CA ALA A 58 -3.03 -4.66 -4.16
C ALA A 58 -2.71 -5.32 -2.80
N GLY A 59 -2.54 -6.66 -2.77
CA GLY A 59 -2.28 -7.38 -1.54
C GLY A 59 -1.54 -8.70 -1.75
N TRP A 60 -0.74 -9.08 -0.76
CA TRP A 60 0.03 -10.31 -0.73
C TRP A 60 -0.07 -11.00 0.63
N ARG A 61 -0.58 -12.22 0.63
CA ARG A 61 -0.73 -13.07 1.79
C ARG A 61 0.10 -14.33 1.61
N VAL A 62 1.05 -14.54 2.54
CA VAL A 62 1.88 -15.73 2.57
C VAL A 62 1.75 -16.40 3.91
N GLN A 63 1.39 -17.68 3.88
CA GLN A 63 1.51 -18.58 5.01
C GLN A 63 2.60 -19.60 4.68
N ALA A 64 3.66 -19.66 5.48
CA ALA A 64 4.74 -20.63 5.31
C ALA A 64 5.00 -21.37 6.61
N ARG A 65 4.95 -22.71 6.58
CA ARG A 65 5.27 -23.52 7.77
C ARG A 65 6.74 -23.44 8.15
N HIS A 66 7.64 -23.47 7.17
CA HIS A 66 9.07 -23.32 7.36
C HIS A 66 9.58 -22.18 6.48
N ALA A 67 10.15 -21.15 7.09
CA ALA A 67 10.64 -19.95 6.43
C ALA A 67 12.14 -19.74 6.72
N TYR A 68 12.92 -19.66 5.64
CA TYR A 68 14.35 -19.40 5.64
C TYR A 68 14.60 -18.09 4.91
N ILE A 69 14.82 -17.01 5.67
CA ILE A 69 15.01 -15.66 5.13
C ILE A 69 16.48 -15.26 5.32
N GLY A 70 17.14 -14.92 4.22
CA GLY A 70 18.51 -14.45 4.18
C GLY A 70 18.70 -13.04 4.77
N LYS A 71 19.86 -12.47 4.53
CA LYS A 71 20.23 -11.09 4.91
C LYS A 71 19.93 -10.11 3.78
N GLY A 72 19.56 -8.87 4.11
CA GLY A 72 19.30 -7.80 3.14
C GLY A 72 18.12 -8.07 2.21
N VAL A 73 17.12 -8.83 2.64
CA VAL A 73 15.94 -9.11 1.83
C VAL A 73 15.05 -7.88 1.76
N VAL A 74 14.52 -7.54 0.59
CA VAL A 74 13.61 -6.40 0.42
C VAL A 74 12.30 -6.85 -0.21
N ILE A 75 11.18 -6.58 0.46
CA ILE A 75 9.84 -6.66 -0.11
C ILE A 75 9.42 -5.24 -0.50
N GLU A 76 9.33 -4.98 -1.79
CA GLU A 76 9.05 -3.68 -2.39
C GLU A 76 7.61 -3.65 -2.93
N GLY A 77 6.70 -3.15 -2.11
CA GLY A 77 5.29 -2.90 -2.40
C GLY A 77 4.91 -1.44 -2.25
N SER A 78 5.83 -0.50 -2.48
CA SER A 78 5.51 0.93 -2.46
C SER A 78 4.63 1.30 -3.66
N GLY A 79 3.69 2.23 -3.44
CA GLY A 79 2.85 2.78 -4.49
C GLY A 79 3.63 3.68 -5.46
N SER A 80 3.17 3.76 -6.71
CA SER A 80 3.72 4.65 -7.72
C SER A 80 3.29 6.10 -7.51
N ALA A 81 4.17 7.04 -7.85
CA ALA A 81 3.83 8.46 -7.86
C ALA A 81 2.77 8.77 -8.93
N GLY A 82 1.92 9.76 -8.64
CA GLY A 82 0.98 10.34 -9.58
C GLY A 82 1.68 11.13 -10.67
N ALA A 83 1.05 11.21 -11.85
CA ALA A 83 1.55 12.02 -12.95
C ALA A 83 1.38 13.51 -12.63
N ALA A 84 2.34 14.35 -13.03
CA ALA A 84 2.15 15.80 -12.98
C ALA A 84 1.11 16.23 -14.02
N GLY A 85 0.34 17.27 -13.71
CA GLY A 85 -0.55 17.92 -14.65
C GLY A 85 0.21 18.73 -15.69
N GLU A 86 -0.29 18.76 -16.92
CA GLU A 86 0.27 19.58 -17.99
C GLU A 86 -0.05 21.07 -17.77
N ALA A 87 0.89 21.94 -18.12
CA ALA A 87 0.66 23.38 -18.07
C ALA A 87 -0.34 23.82 -19.13
N GLY A 88 -1.22 24.75 -18.77
CA GLY A 88 -2.13 25.38 -19.69
C GLY A 88 -1.39 26.22 -20.73
N GLU A 89 -1.93 26.25 -21.95
CA GLU A 89 -1.38 27.07 -23.02
C GLU A 89 -1.64 28.56 -22.79
N ASN A 90 -0.60 29.37 -23.01
CA ASN A 90 -0.75 30.81 -23.06
C ASN A 90 -1.60 31.21 -24.27
N ALA A 91 -2.45 32.20 -24.06
CA ALA A 91 -3.26 32.78 -25.10
C ALA A 91 -2.40 33.48 -26.15
N SER A 92 -2.73 33.26 -27.43
CA SER A 92 -1.99 33.86 -28.54
C SER A 92 -2.57 35.21 -28.99
N THR A 93 -3.90 35.34 -29.10
CA THR A 93 -4.58 36.58 -29.53
C THR A 93 -6.05 36.56 -29.14
N CYS A 94 -6.49 37.58 -28.40
CA CYS A 94 -7.91 37.80 -28.04
C CYS A 94 -8.60 36.61 -27.37
N SER A 95 -7.87 35.87 -26.55
CA SER A 95 -8.40 34.75 -25.79
C SER A 95 -7.86 34.77 -24.37
N ASP A 96 -8.55 34.06 -23.50
CA ASP A 96 -8.05 33.73 -22.17
C ASP A 96 -6.96 32.66 -22.27
N GLY A 97 -6.09 32.61 -21.27
CA GLY A 97 -5.14 31.51 -21.10
C GLY A 97 -5.86 30.23 -20.71
N MET A 98 -5.33 29.08 -21.12
CA MET A 98 -5.95 27.80 -20.76
C MET A 98 -5.60 27.42 -19.32
N ALA A 99 -6.50 26.72 -18.65
CA ALA A 99 -6.22 26.18 -17.32
C ALA A 99 -5.13 25.08 -17.40
N GLY A 100 -4.33 24.97 -16.34
CA GLY A 100 -3.44 23.83 -16.15
C GLY A 100 -4.21 22.57 -15.77
N GLU A 101 -3.71 21.41 -16.15
CA GLU A 101 -4.32 20.14 -15.78
C GLU A 101 -4.03 19.78 -14.32
N HIS A 102 -4.92 19.00 -13.72
CA HIS A 102 -4.73 18.49 -12.37
C HIS A 102 -3.63 17.42 -12.32
N GLY A 103 -2.88 17.38 -11.22
CA GLY A 103 -1.97 16.29 -10.91
C GLY A 103 -2.73 15.00 -10.59
N GLY A 104 -2.20 13.88 -11.05
CA GLY A 104 -2.73 12.55 -10.74
C GLY A 104 -2.47 12.13 -9.30
N GLY A 105 -3.35 11.32 -8.72
CA GLY A 105 -3.14 10.74 -7.39
C GLY A 105 -1.98 9.73 -7.36
N GLY A 106 -1.27 9.69 -6.23
CA GLY A 106 -0.33 8.62 -5.93
C GLY A 106 -1.07 7.32 -5.63
N SER A 107 -0.49 6.18 -6.02
CA SER A 107 -1.09 4.87 -5.77
C SER A 107 -0.84 4.40 -4.33
N ASP A 108 -1.75 3.58 -3.80
CA ASP A 108 -1.59 2.98 -2.48
C ASP A 108 -0.42 1.97 -2.45
N GLY A 109 0.20 1.82 -1.29
CA GLY A 109 1.12 0.73 -1.01
C GLY A 109 0.40 -0.62 -0.89
N VAL A 110 1.11 -1.70 -1.21
CA VAL A 110 0.58 -3.07 -1.18
C VAL A 110 0.33 -3.52 0.25
N GLU A 111 -0.82 -4.12 0.50
CA GLU A 111 -1.10 -4.80 1.76
C GLU A 111 -0.28 -6.10 1.86
N ILE A 112 0.51 -6.26 2.93
CA ILE A 112 1.40 -7.41 3.08
C ILE A 112 1.06 -8.15 4.37
N ARG A 113 0.64 -9.41 4.25
CA ARG A 113 0.33 -10.30 5.38
C ARG A 113 1.21 -11.55 5.32
N LEU A 114 2.14 -11.66 6.26
CA LEU A 114 3.05 -12.78 6.37
C LEU A 114 2.74 -13.57 7.64
N GLN A 115 2.53 -14.87 7.50
CA GLN A 115 2.40 -15.82 8.59
C GLN A 115 3.50 -16.89 8.44
N LEU A 116 4.54 -16.81 9.27
CA LEU A 116 5.80 -17.52 9.02
C LEU A 116 6.26 -18.35 10.21
N GLY A 117 6.51 -19.65 10.01
CA GLY A 117 7.33 -20.44 10.93
C GLY A 117 8.80 -20.24 10.61
N ILE A 118 9.48 -19.36 11.34
CA ILE A 118 10.85 -18.92 11.06
C ILE A 118 11.85 -19.97 11.55
N GLU A 119 12.55 -20.58 10.58
CA GLU A 119 13.69 -21.47 10.80
C GLU A 119 15.02 -20.69 10.83
N SER A 120 15.12 -19.64 10.01
CA SER A 120 16.25 -18.70 10.05
C SER A 120 15.84 -17.33 9.52
N LEU A 121 16.29 -16.25 10.17
CA LEU A 121 16.11 -14.88 9.71
C LEU A 121 17.45 -14.12 9.76
N GLY A 122 17.92 -13.66 8.61
CA GLY A 122 19.00 -12.68 8.51
C GLY A 122 18.51 -11.29 8.90
N ASP A 123 17.99 -10.57 7.92
CA ASP A 123 17.31 -9.27 8.04
C ASP A 123 16.44 -9.01 6.81
N MET A 124 15.34 -8.29 7.01
CA MET A 124 14.36 -8.03 5.95
C MET A 124 13.76 -6.64 6.11
N GLN A 125 13.61 -5.96 4.98
CA GLN A 125 12.89 -4.70 4.86
C GLN A 125 11.58 -4.91 4.11
N ILE A 126 10.49 -4.39 4.65
CA ILE A 126 9.19 -4.32 4.00
C ILE A 126 8.89 -2.86 3.70
N LEU A 127 8.78 -2.53 2.43
CA LEU A 127 8.44 -1.21 1.91
C LEU A 127 7.02 -1.28 1.34
N ALA A 128 6.10 -0.59 1.97
CA ALA A 128 4.68 -0.51 1.58
C ALA A 128 4.20 0.93 1.68
N ASN A 129 5.06 1.89 1.33
CA ASN A 129 4.70 3.32 1.39
C ASN A 129 3.70 3.66 0.29
N GLY A 130 2.82 4.63 0.53
CA GLY A 130 2.02 5.22 -0.52
C GLY A 130 2.86 6.04 -1.49
N GLY A 131 2.43 6.11 -2.75
CA GLY A 131 3.05 6.97 -3.76
C GLY A 131 2.68 8.43 -3.56
N ASN A 132 3.57 9.35 -3.93
CA ASN A 132 3.28 10.78 -3.86
C ASN A 132 2.25 11.18 -4.92
N GLY A 133 1.39 12.14 -4.61
CA GLY A 133 0.55 12.81 -5.61
C GLY A 133 1.39 13.64 -6.58
N GLY A 134 0.93 13.74 -7.82
CA GLY A 134 1.56 14.60 -8.84
C GLY A 134 1.22 16.06 -8.63
N ASP A 135 2.14 16.95 -8.99
CA ASP A 135 1.89 18.40 -8.95
C ASP A 135 0.87 18.79 -10.03
N GLY A 136 0.04 19.80 -9.75
CA GLY A 136 -0.85 20.41 -10.74
C GLY A 136 -0.10 21.28 -11.74
N GLY A 137 -0.60 21.35 -12.97
CA GLY A 137 -0.04 22.18 -14.03
C GLY A 137 -0.31 23.67 -13.81
N ALA A 138 0.61 24.53 -14.22
CA ALA A 138 0.39 25.97 -14.16
C ALA A 138 -0.70 26.41 -15.15
N GLY A 139 -1.49 27.41 -14.80
CA GLY A 139 -2.42 28.07 -15.73
C GLY A 139 -1.67 28.93 -16.75
N GLY A 140 -2.18 28.98 -17.98
CA GLY A 140 -1.62 29.80 -19.06
C GLY A 140 -1.99 31.28 -18.91
N ASP A 141 -1.14 32.17 -19.42
CA ASP A 141 -1.39 33.61 -19.40
C ASP A 141 -2.46 34.02 -20.43
N GLY A 142 -3.27 35.02 -20.08
CA GLY A 142 -4.24 35.64 -20.97
C GLY A 142 -3.61 36.58 -22.00
N ALA A 143 -4.29 36.79 -23.13
CA ALA A 143 -3.74 37.61 -24.21
C ALA A 143 -3.78 39.10 -23.86
N ASP A 144 -2.69 39.80 -24.11
CA ASP A 144 -2.64 41.26 -24.04
C ASP A 144 -3.64 41.90 -25.02
N ALA A 145 -4.08 43.11 -24.69
CA ALA A 145 -4.91 43.90 -25.59
C ALA A 145 -4.14 44.25 -26.87
N GLY A 146 -4.64 43.76 -28.00
CA GLY A 146 -4.03 43.91 -29.31
C GLY A 146 -4.98 44.52 -30.33
N ALA A 147 -4.42 45.18 -31.36
CA ALA A 147 -5.19 45.76 -32.45
C ALA A 147 -5.97 44.73 -33.30
N ALA A 148 -5.63 43.44 -33.17
CA ALA A 148 -6.31 42.33 -33.80
C ALA A 148 -7.60 41.92 -33.05
N CYS A 149 -7.82 42.44 -31.85
CA CYS A 149 -9.01 42.16 -31.05
C CYS A 149 -10.13 43.14 -31.36
N GLU A 150 -11.36 42.63 -31.41
CA GLU A 150 -12.53 43.50 -31.46
C GLU A 150 -12.66 44.24 -30.13
N GLY A 151 -12.37 45.54 -30.16
CA GLY A 151 -12.44 46.40 -28.99
C GLY A 151 -11.23 46.30 -28.06
N ASP A 152 -11.47 46.60 -26.79
CA ASP A 152 -10.49 46.70 -25.72
C ASP A 152 -10.33 45.36 -24.97
N PHE A 153 -10.47 44.23 -25.67
CA PHE A 153 -10.41 42.90 -25.06
C PHE A 153 -9.01 42.59 -24.52
N THR A 154 -8.97 42.08 -23.29
CA THR A 154 -7.81 41.48 -22.63
C THR A 154 -8.21 40.11 -22.12
N GLY A 155 -7.38 39.11 -22.38
CA GLY A 155 -7.62 37.75 -21.91
C GLY A 155 -7.35 37.62 -20.42
N ASN A 156 -8.16 36.84 -19.72
CA ASN A 156 -7.89 36.42 -18.36
C ASN A 156 -6.83 35.31 -18.35
N GLY A 157 -6.09 35.18 -17.25
CA GLY A 157 -5.21 34.05 -17.01
C GLY A 157 -6.02 32.79 -16.70
N GLY A 158 -5.50 31.64 -17.10
CA GLY A 158 -6.04 30.34 -16.77
C GLY A 158 -5.79 29.98 -15.30
N ASP A 159 -6.67 29.17 -14.74
CA ASP A 159 -6.48 28.63 -13.39
C ASP A 159 -5.35 27.59 -13.37
N GLY A 160 -4.62 27.53 -12.25
CA GLY A 160 -3.67 26.45 -11.99
C GLY A 160 -4.40 25.14 -11.64
N GLY A 161 -3.88 24.02 -12.12
CA GLY A 161 -4.41 22.70 -11.82
C GLY A 161 -4.20 22.32 -10.35
N GLU A 162 -5.11 21.55 -9.77
CA GLU A 162 -4.95 21.04 -8.40
C GLU A 162 -3.85 19.97 -8.32
N GLY A 163 -3.18 19.87 -7.17
CA GLY A 163 -2.24 18.79 -6.89
C GLY A 163 -2.97 17.48 -6.56
N GLY A 164 -2.41 16.37 -7.00
CA GLY A 164 -2.96 15.04 -6.74
C GLY A 164 -2.81 14.62 -5.28
N GLU A 165 -3.73 13.78 -4.80
CA GLU A 165 -3.63 13.22 -3.45
C GLU A 165 -2.48 12.21 -3.33
N GLY A 166 -1.86 12.14 -2.16
CA GLY A 166 -0.90 11.10 -1.82
C GLY A 166 -1.57 9.76 -1.53
N GLY A 167 -0.99 8.67 -2.02
CA GLY A 167 -1.48 7.32 -1.79
C GLY A 167 -1.34 6.90 -0.32
N ARG A 168 -2.21 5.99 0.14
CA ARG A 168 -2.13 5.41 1.48
C ARG A 168 -0.97 4.43 1.59
N GLY A 169 -0.32 4.38 2.74
CA GLY A 169 0.57 3.28 3.08
C GLY A 169 -0.18 1.94 3.22
N GLY A 170 0.43 0.86 2.77
CA GLY A 170 -0.11 -0.49 2.87
C GLY A 170 -0.13 -1.00 4.31
N ASP A 171 -1.16 -1.79 4.64
CA ASP A 171 -1.21 -2.49 5.92
C ASP A 171 -0.18 -3.63 5.90
N VAL A 172 0.69 -3.68 6.92
CA VAL A 172 1.72 -4.71 7.06
C VAL A 172 1.47 -5.50 8.34
N THR A 173 1.18 -6.79 8.16
CA THR A 173 1.04 -7.75 9.26
C THR A 173 2.06 -8.86 9.11
N VAL A 174 2.91 -9.04 10.11
CA VAL A 174 3.86 -10.15 10.19
C VAL A 174 3.60 -10.91 11.48
N LEU A 175 3.02 -12.09 11.33
CA LEU A 175 2.82 -13.04 12.41
C LEU A 175 3.88 -14.13 12.28
N TYR A 176 4.65 -14.38 13.33
CA TYR A 176 5.75 -15.34 13.23
C TYR A 176 5.80 -16.32 14.40
N GLN A 177 6.25 -17.54 14.14
CA GLN A 177 6.61 -18.51 15.16
C GLN A 177 8.10 -18.84 15.01
N VAL A 178 8.87 -18.79 16.10
CA VAL A 178 10.28 -19.16 16.07
C VAL A 178 10.40 -20.67 16.20
N LEU A 179 10.93 -21.33 15.17
CA LEU A 179 11.19 -22.78 15.14
C LEU A 179 12.66 -23.10 15.44
N ALA A 180 13.55 -22.13 15.21
CA ALA A 180 14.98 -22.25 15.48
C ALA A 180 15.28 -22.45 16.97
N LYS A 181 16.05 -23.49 17.30
CA LYS A 181 16.52 -23.72 18.69
C LYS A 181 17.59 -22.68 19.06
N GLY A 182 17.34 -21.90 20.12
CA GLY A 182 18.33 -20.98 20.71
C GLY A 182 18.28 -19.54 20.23
N VAL A 183 17.29 -19.16 19.42
CA VAL A 183 17.02 -17.75 19.04
C VAL A 183 15.83 -17.25 19.88
N SER A 184 16.02 -16.17 20.63
CA SER A 184 14.93 -15.50 21.35
C SER A 184 14.11 -14.63 20.39
N GLY A 185 12.78 -14.62 20.52
CA GLY A 185 11.87 -13.84 19.67
C GLY A 185 12.21 -12.35 19.57
N ASP A 186 12.74 -11.77 20.65
CA ASP A 186 13.12 -10.34 20.71
C ASP A 186 14.22 -9.95 19.69
N ASP A 187 15.12 -10.88 19.32
CA ASP A 187 16.19 -10.63 18.34
C ASP A 187 15.66 -10.62 16.89
N LEU A 188 14.52 -11.29 16.63
CA LEU A 188 13.89 -11.29 15.31
C LEU A 188 13.18 -9.97 15.00
N ILE A 189 12.59 -9.33 16.01
CA ILE A 189 11.85 -8.07 15.81
C ILE A 189 12.78 -6.97 15.31
N GLN A 190 14.01 -6.91 15.83
CA GLN A 190 15.00 -5.90 15.43
C GLN A 190 15.52 -6.07 14.00
N ARG A 191 15.31 -7.26 13.40
CA ARG A 191 15.77 -7.62 12.05
C ARG A 191 14.72 -7.37 10.96
N ILE A 192 13.49 -6.99 11.34
CA ILE A 192 12.41 -6.70 10.40
C ILE A 192 12.12 -5.20 10.44
N LEU A 193 12.54 -4.49 9.39
CA LEU A 193 12.24 -3.09 9.19
C LEU A 193 10.98 -2.94 8.33
N ILE A 194 10.01 -2.15 8.79
CA ILE A 194 8.76 -1.90 8.07
C ILE A 194 8.63 -0.40 7.85
N SER A 195 8.41 0.01 6.60
CA SER A 195 8.07 1.36 6.17
C SER A 195 6.72 1.30 5.45
N ASN A 196 5.72 2.00 5.97
CA ASN A 196 4.38 2.01 5.41
C ASN A 196 3.71 3.38 5.60
N GLU A 197 4.48 4.45 5.38
CA GLU A 197 4.00 5.82 5.45
C GLU A 197 3.05 6.12 4.28
N GLY A 198 2.21 7.13 4.45
CA GLY A 198 1.45 7.69 3.32
C GLY A 198 2.35 8.51 2.39
N GLY A 199 1.94 8.62 1.14
CA GLY A 199 2.60 9.51 0.17
C GLY A 199 2.29 10.98 0.46
N ALA A 200 3.19 11.88 0.06
CA ALA A 200 2.91 13.31 0.10
C ALA A 200 1.84 13.68 -0.94
N GLY A 201 1.00 14.69 -0.66
CA GLY A 201 0.16 15.29 -1.68
C GLY A 201 0.99 16.14 -2.64
N GLY A 202 0.54 16.26 -3.88
CA GLY A 202 1.15 17.13 -4.88
C GLY A 202 0.85 18.60 -4.61
N ASN A 203 1.71 19.49 -5.09
CA ASN A 203 1.46 20.93 -5.00
C ASN A 203 0.39 21.34 -6.03
N GLY A 204 -0.38 22.38 -5.72
CA GLY A 204 -1.23 23.03 -6.72
C GLY A 204 -0.39 23.83 -7.71
N GLY A 205 -0.87 23.92 -8.95
CA GLY A 205 -0.25 24.71 -10.00
C GLY A 205 -0.44 26.22 -9.79
N ASP A 206 0.52 27.00 -10.27
CA ASP A 206 0.43 28.46 -10.22
C ASP A 206 -0.68 28.97 -11.16
N ALA A 207 -1.29 30.10 -10.80
CA ALA A 207 -2.25 30.78 -11.65
C ALA A 207 -1.58 31.44 -12.86
N GLY A 208 -2.27 31.44 -13.99
CA GLY A 208 -1.93 32.27 -15.14
C GLY A 208 -2.19 33.74 -14.87
N SER A 209 -1.37 34.61 -15.45
CA SER A 209 -1.56 36.06 -15.36
C SER A 209 -2.63 36.53 -16.35
N GLY A 210 -3.40 37.55 -15.99
CA GLY A 210 -4.24 38.24 -16.95
C GLY A 210 -3.42 39.06 -17.94
N GLY A 211 -3.90 39.17 -19.17
CA GLY A 211 -3.27 39.95 -20.23
C GLY A 211 -3.25 41.44 -19.93
N ALA A 212 -2.22 42.14 -20.37
CA ALA A 212 -2.06 43.56 -20.14
C ALA A 212 -3.08 44.39 -20.96
N GLY A 213 -3.69 45.38 -20.30
CA GLY A 213 -4.55 46.38 -20.94
C GLY A 213 -3.77 47.46 -21.70
N THR A 214 -4.50 48.38 -22.34
CA THR A 214 -3.90 49.52 -23.06
C THR A 214 -3.97 50.81 -22.27
N SER A 215 -3.00 51.71 -22.47
CA SER A 215 -3.11 53.08 -21.98
C SER A 215 -4.06 53.92 -22.85
N GLY A 216 -4.85 54.81 -22.24
CA GLY A 216 -5.71 55.74 -22.98
C GLY A 216 -4.94 56.64 -23.95
N ARG A 217 -5.58 57.01 -25.06
CA ARG A 217 -4.96 57.82 -26.11
C ARG A 217 -5.92 58.85 -26.69
N PHE A 218 -5.36 59.97 -27.17
CA PHE A 218 -6.11 60.94 -27.95
C PHE A 218 -6.27 60.46 -29.39
N VAL A 219 -7.51 60.32 -29.85
CA VAL A 219 -7.83 60.02 -31.25
C VAL A 219 -8.34 61.27 -31.96
N HIS A 220 -8.09 61.35 -33.27
CA HIS A 220 -8.63 62.43 -34.09
C HIS A 220 -10.10 62.15 -34.40
N LYS A 221 -10.99 63.00 -33.87
CA LYS A 221 -12.43 62.90 -34.08
C LYS A 221 -12.94 64.31 -34.31
N ARG A 222 -13.54 64.56 -35.46
CA ARG A 222 -14.21 65.85 -35.75
C ARG A 222 -15.44 65.93 -34.85
N SER A 223 -15.38 66.77 -33.82
CA SER A 223 -16.54 67.13 -33.00
C SER A 223 -16.79 68.63 -33.07
N LEU A 224 -17.97 69.06 -32.61
CA LEU A 224 -18.34 70.48 -32.55
C LEU A 224 -17.47 71.29 -31.56
N THR A 225 -16.65 70.63 -30.72
CA THR A 225 -15.83 71.25 -29.67
C THR A 225 -14.32 71.06 -29.85
N GLY A 226 -13.87 70.38 -30.91
CA GLY A 226 -12.45 70.19 -31.22
C GLY A 226 -12.18 69.00 -32.15
N ASN A 227 -10.91 68.85 -32.56
CA ASN A 227 -10.48 67.77 -33.47
C ASN A 227 -9.88 66.54 -32.76
N ARG A 228 -9.80 66.56 -31.42
CA ARG A 228 -9.22 65.47 -30.61
C ARG A 228 -10.21 65.08 -29.53
N ALA A 229 -10.47 63.78 -29.43
CA ALA A 229 -11.22 63.19 -28.32
C ALA A 229 -10.29 62.26 -27.55
N TRP A 230 -10.35 62.29 -26.22
CA TRP A 230 -9.71 61.29 -25.39
C TRP A 230 -10.52 59.99 -25.48
N VAL A 231 -9.84 58.87 -25.68
CA VAL A 231 -10.40 57.52 -25.55
C VAL A 231 -9.65 56.86 -24.41
N ALA A 232 -10.39 56.42 -23.39
CA ALA A 232 -9.82 55.66 -22.29
C ALA A 232 -9.19 54.37 -22.82
N GLY A 233 -8.17 53.88 -22.13
CA GLY A 233 -7.57 52.59 -22.46
C GLY A 233 -8.39 51.46 -21.85
N SER A 234 -7.93 50.23 -22.05
CA SER A 234 -8.55 49.04 -21.48
C SER A 234 -7.91 48.68 -20.14
N ASP A 235 -8.71 48.14 -19.23
CA ASP A 235 -8.17 47.44 -18.05
C ASP A 235 -7.48 46.15 -18.49
N GLY A 236 -6.62 45.59 -17.63
CA GLY A 236 -6.01 44.28 -17.84
C GLY A 236 -6.99 43.15 -17.55
N GLY A 237 -6.68 41.96 -18.07
CA GLY A 237 -7.37 40.72 -17.71
C GLY A 237 -7.15 40.38 -16.24
N LEU A 238 -8.07 39.59 -15.70
CA LEU A 238 -7.92 39.04 -14.35
C LEU A 238 -6.93 37.88 -14.38
N ALA A 239 -6.12 37.75 -13.33
CA ALA A 239 -5.34 36.53 -13.12
C ALA A 239 -6.28 35.36 -12.80
N GLY A 240 -5.84 34.15 -13.14
CA GLY A 240 -6.51 32.92 -12.71
C GLY A 240 -6.36 32.70 -11.20
N SER A 241 -6.90 31.59 -10.74
CA SER A 241 -6.76 31.12 -9.36
C SER A 241 -5.67 30.05 -9.29
N PRO A 242 -4.83 30.04 -8.23
CA PRO A 242 -3.87 28.95 -8.04
C PRO A 242 -4.60 27.66 -7.66
N GLY A 243 -4.03 26.53 -8.06
CA GLY A 243 -4.52 25.21 -7.69
C GLY A 243 -4.34 24.95 -6.20
N LEU A 244 -5.21 24.12 -5.63
CA LEU A 244 -5.06 23.63 -4.26
C LEU A 244 -4.04 22.49 -4.23
N ALA A 245 -3.27 22.41 -3.14
CA ALA A 245 -2.40 21.26 -2.90
C ALA A 245 -3.24 20.02 -2.54
N GLY A 246 -2.79 18.86 -2.99
CA GLY A 246 -3.37 17.58 -2.66
C GLY A 246 -3.16 17.21 -1.20
N SER A 247 -4.06 16.37 -0.66
CA SER A 247 -3.94 15.86 0.69
C SER A 247 -2.83 14.80 0.78
N ALA A 248 -2.14 14.73 1.93
CA ALA A 248 -1.19 13.64 2.17
C ALA A 248 -1.95 12.34 2.46
N GLY A 249 -1.38 11.22 2.01
CA GLY A 249 -1.88 9.89 2.29
C GLY A 249 -1.76 9.54 3.76
N ASN A 250 -2.63 8.66 4.23
CA ASN A 250 -2.55 8.13 5.59
C ASN A 250 -1.50 7.00 5.67
N PRO A 251 -0.76 6.89 6.77
CA PRO A 251 0.09 5.72 7.01
C PRO A 251 -0.77 4.45 7.15
N GLY A 252 -0.20 3.31 6.75
CA GLY A 252 -0.80 2.00 6.94
C GLY A 252 -0.66 1.50 8.37
N ARG A 253 -1.40 0.46 8.72
CA ARG A 253 -1.25 -0.22 10.01
C ARG A 253 -0.09 -1.19 9.98
N LYS A 254 0.66 -1.25 11.09
CA LYS A 254 1.78 -2.18 11.30
C LYS A 254 1.46 -3.09 12.47
N LEU A 255 1.49 -4.39 12.23
CA LEU A 255 1.44 -5.42 13.27
C LEU A 255 2.61 -6.39 13.08
N LEU A 256 3.45 -6.51 14.08
CA LEU A 256 4.52 -7.51 14.14
C LEU A 256 4.36 -8.23 15.46
N ASP A 257 3.94 -9.49 15.41
CA ASP A 257 3.59 -10.25 16.62
C ASP A 257 4.00 -11.71 16.50
N GLN A 258 4.30 -12.31 17.65
CA GLN A 258 4.60 -13.73 17.73
C GLN A 258 3.30 -14.52 17.78
N LEU A 259 3.14 -15.49 16.88
CA LEU A 259 2.13 -16.53 17.02
C LEU A 259 2.46 -17.36 18.26
N ILE A 260 1.87 -16.94 19.38
CA ILE A 260 1.59 -17.84 20.48
C ILE A 260 0.46 -18.72 19.95
N LEU A 261 0.82 -19.72 19.13
CA LEU A 261 0.11 -20.97 19.21
C LEU A 261 0.24 -21.32 20.68
N SER A 262 -0.84 -21.15 21.45
CA SER A 262 -1.06 -22.01 22.60
C SER A 262 -0.71 -23.37 22.06
N SER A 263 0.46 -23.87 22.44
CA SER A 263 0.67 -25.29 22.38
C SER A 263 -0.63 -25.80 22.97
N GLU A 264 -1.38 -26.59 22.20
CA GLU A 264 -1.90 -27.79 22.81
C GLU A 264 -0.66 -28.37 23.47
N GLN A 265 -0.43 -27.97 24.73
CA GLN A 265 0.26 -28.84 25.64
C GLN A 265 -0.51 -30.12 25.39
N PRO A 266 0.15 -31.23 25.03
CA PRO A 266 -0.44 -32.48 25.40
C PRO A 266 -0.61 -32.29 26.89
N VAL A 267 -1.83 -31.95 27.31
CA VAL A 267 -2.29 -32.32 28.62
C VAL A 267 -1.93 -33.78 28.57
N GLU A 268 -0.87 -34.15 29.29
CA GLU A 268 -0.69 -35.52 29.71
C GLU A 268 -1.99 -35.79 30.46
N ALA A 269 -3.02 -36.15 29.71
CA ALA A 269 -4.09 -36.97 30.18
C ALA A 269 -3.32 -38.21 30.57
N LYS A 270 -2.84 -38.24 31.82
CA LYS A 270 -2.71 -39.47 32.58
C LYS A 270 -3.91 -40.26 32.12
N SER A 271 -3.65 -41.32 31.37
CA SER A 271 -4.68 -41.95 30.55
C SER A 271 -5.90 -42.13 31.45
N SER A 272 -7.09 -41.90 30.92
CA SER A 272 -8.35 -42.03 31.68
C SER A 272 -8.37 -43.32 32.52
N ALA A 273 -7.68 -44.38 32.09
CA ALA A 273 -7.41 -45.59 32.86
C ALA A 273 -6.58 -45.39 34.15
N ALA A 274 -5.48 -44.63 34.13
CA ALA A 274 -4.66 -44.35 35.32
C ALA A 274 -5.39 -43.45 36.35
N MET A 275 -6.22 -42.52 35.87
CA MET A 275 -7.04 -41.68 36.75
C MET A 275 -8.19 -42.48 37.36
N ILE A 276 -8.82 -43.37 36.59
CA ILE A 276 -9.86 -44.29 37.08
C ILE A 276 -9.28 -45.27 38.11
N SER A 277 -8.09 -45.83 37.88
CA SER A 277 -7.46 -46.76 38.83
C SER A 277 -7.11 -46.10 40.16
N GLU A 278 -6.63 -44.84 40.12
CA GLU A 278 -6.33 -44.08 41.33
C GLU A 278 -7.60 -43.71 42.09
N LEU A 279 -8.67 -43.33 41.40
CA LEU A 279 -9.97 -43.04 42.02
C LEU A 279 -10.57 -44.30 42.69
N GLN A 280 -10.48 -45.46 42.02
CA GLN A 280 -10.93 -46.74 42.58
C GLN A 280 -10.17 -47.09 43.85
N ARG A 281 -8.84 -46.90 43.84
CA ARG A 281 -7.99 -47.15 45.02
C ARG A 281 -8.33 -46.21 46.19
N GLN A 282 -8.69 -44.96 45.90
CA GLN A 282 -9.13 -44.00 46.92
C GLN A 282 -10.50 -44.36 47.51
N ILE A 283 -11.44 -44.82 46.68
CA ILE A 283 -12.76 -45.28 47.14
C ILE A 283 -12.62 -46.51 48.05
N GLU A 284 -11.78 -47.48 47.67
CA GLU A 284 -11.54 -48.69 48.47
C GLU A 284 -10.96 -48.34 49.85
N HIS A 285 -9.97 -47.43 49.87
CA HIS A 285 -9.35 -46.97 51.12
C HIS A 285 -10.34 -46.21 52.01
N LEU A 286 -11.23 -45.40 51.42
CA LEU A 286 -12.27 -44.70 52.18
C LEU A 286 -13.32 -45.66 52.74
N ARG A 287 -13.73 -46.68 51.98
CA ARG A 287 -14.64 -47.74 52.49
C ARG A 287 -14.04 -48.46 53.70
N ALA A 288 -12.78 -48.87 53.63
CA ALA A 288 -12.11 -49.53 54.76
C ALA A 288 -11.97 -48.62 55.99
N ARG A 289 -11.90 -47.29 55.82
CA ARG A 289 -11.92 -46.33 56.94
C ARG A 289 -13.30 -46.17 57.54
N VAL A 290 -14.35 -46.17 56.73
CA VAL A 290 -15.73 -46.07 57.21
C VAL A 290 -16.11 -47.33 57.98
N GLU A 291 -15.79 -48.52 57.46
CA GLU A 291 -16.06 -49.79 58.14
C GLU A 291 -15.34 -49.88 59.51
N LYS A 292 -14.09 -49.41 59.58
CA LYS A 292 -13.36 -49.30 60.86
C LYS A 292 -13.89 -48.24 61.82
N LEU A 293 -14.63 -47.25 61.33
CA LEU A 293 -15.28 -46.25 62.17
C LEU A 293 -16.62 -46.79 62.67
N ASP A 294 -17.38 -47.47 61.81
CA ASP A 294 -18.65 -48.11 62.16
C ASP A 294 -18.46 -49.25 63.19
N GLU A 295 -17.36 -50.01 63.11
CA GLU A 295 -16.99 -51.01 64.13
C GLU A 295 -16.58 -50.39 65.47
N LYS A 296 -16.12 -49.13 65.46
CA LYS A 296 -15.65 -48.42 66.65
C LYS A 296 -16.77 -47.67 67.38
N ASP A 297 -17.87 -47.40 66.68
CA ASP A 297 -19.09 -46.79 67.21
C ASP A 297 -20.12 -47.85 67.68
N ALA A 298 -19.81 -49.15 67.54
CA ALA A 298 -20.64 -50.29 67.95
C ALA A 298 -20.22 -50.98 69.27
N GLU A 299 -19.18 -50.46 69.96
CA GLU A 299 -18.84 -50.78 71.36
C GLU A 299 -19.44 -49.74 72.34
#